data_AF-A0AAV0Y2K7-F1
#
_entry.id   AF-A0AAV0Y2K7-F1
#
_cell.length_a   1.000
_cell.length_b   1.000
_cell.length_c   1.000
_cell.angle_alpha   90.00
_cell.angle_beta   90.00
_cell.angle_gamma   90.00
#
_symmetry.space_group_name_H-M   'P 1'
#
loop_
_entity.id
_entity.type
_entity.pdbx_description
1 polymer ?
#
loop_
_entity_poly.entity_id
_entity_poly.type
_entity_poly.pdbx_seq_one_letter_code
_entity_poly.pdbx_strand_id
1 'polypeptide(L)'
;MCSIEVIKSIHGGKVLSVNIFLYILNKNYKRKRDDRNVFYWTCSTKCGAKICTVETSNGEHEIDEFSTFSEDQHSHAADPIAIEAKKIKENIKQQALTSNVEKPIHGLF
;
A
#
# COMPACT_ATOMS: atom_id res chain seq x y z
N MET A 1 -10.79 11.96 -10.51
CA MET A 1 -9.94 10.76 -10.64
C MET A 1 -9.44 10.43 -9.25
N CYS A 2 -9.67 9.20 -8.79
CA CYS A 2 -9.14 8.70 -7.53
C CYS A 2 -7.62 8.49 -7.66
N SER A 3 -6.84 8.95 -6.68
CA SER A 3 -5.39 8.75 -6.66
C SER A 3 -5.07 7.54 -5.79
N ILE A 4 -4.49 6.50 -6.40
CA ILE A 4 -4.16 5.23 -5.75
C ILE A 4 -2.66 4.99 -5.91
N GLU A 5 -1.98 4.70 -4.80
CA GLU A 5 -0.56 4.41 -4.80
C GLU A 5 -0.23 3.31 -3.79
N VAL A 6 0.58 2.33 -4.20
CA VAL A 6 1.03 1.25 -3.32
C VAL A 6 2.42 1.58 -2.79
N ILE A 7 2.50 1.82 -1.49
CA ILE A 7 3.75 2.04 -0.77
C ILE A 7 4.25 0.67 -0.28
N LYS A 8 5.30 0.16 -0.94
CA LYS A 8 5.93 -1.12 -0.62
C LYS A 8 6.87 -0.97 0.57
N SER A 9 6.72 -1.82 1.59
CA SER A 9 7.69 -1.89 2.68
C SER A 9 8.80 -2.89 2.39
N ILE A 10 10.00 -2.61 2.91
CA ILE A 10 11.13 -3.54 2.86
C ILE A 10 10.87 -4.88 3.56
N HIS A 11 9.91 -4.93 4.49
CA HIS A 11 9.56 -6.15 5.23
C HIS A 11 8.43 -6.95 4.53
N GLY A 12 8.15 -6.68 3.25
CA GLY A 12 7.14 -7.38 2.47
C GLY A 12 5.68 -6.93 2.69
N GLY A 13 5.44 -6.05 3.66
CA GLY A 13 4.12 -5.44 3.87
C GLY A 13 3.76 -4.43 2.76
N LYS A 14 2.47 -4.37 2.39
CA LYS A 14 1.92 -3.36 1.48
C LYS A 14 1.07 -2.36 2.27
N VAL A 15 1.24 -1.08 1.95
CA VAL A 15 0.38 0.01 2.42
C VAL A 15 -0.22 0.67 1.19
N LEU A 16 -1.51 0.94 1.22
CA LEU A 16 -2.21 1.59 0.13
C LEU A 16 -2.50 3.04 0.52
N SER A 17 -2.17 3.98 -0.36
CA SER A 17 -2.56 5.38 -0.27
C SER A 17 -3.71 5.62 -1.25
N VAL A 18 -4.85 6.08 -0.75
CA VAL A 18 -6.02 6.44 -1.57
C VAL A 18 -6.52 7.81 -1.14
N ASN A 19 -6.62 8.77 -2.06
CA ASN A 19 -7.09 10.14 -1.81
C ASN A 19 -6.49 10.78 -0.55
N ILE A 20 -5.18 10.63 -0.33
CA ILE A 20 -4.45 11.21 0.83
C ILE A 20 -4.84 10.54 2.17
N PHE A 21 -5.35 9.30 2.13
CA PHE A 21 -5.54 8.44 3.29
C PHE A 21 -4.68 7.18 3.20
N LEU A 22 -4.14 6.74 4.34
CA LEU A 22 -3.39 5.50 4.44
C LEU A 22 -4.29 4.34 4.84
N TYR A 23 -4.09 3.24 4.15
CA TYR A 23 -4.78 1.98 4.35
C TYR A 23 -3.77 0.85 4.53
N ILE A 24 -4.10 -0.06 5.45
CA ILE A 24 -3.34 -1.29 5.71
C ILE A 24 -4.12 -2.50 5.18
N LEU A 25 -3.40 -3.48 4.66
CA LEU A 25 -4.01 -4.71 4.17
C LEU A 25 -4.66 -5.47 5.34
N ASN A 26 -5.93 -5.82 5.17
CA ASN A 26 -6.67 -6.65 6.11
C ASN A 26 -6.69 -8.12 5.66
N LYS A 27 -7.10 -8.35 4.41
CA LYS A 27 -7.13 -9.68 3.79
C LYS A 27 -7.13 -9.58 2.28
N ASN A 28 -6.71 -10.63 1.59
CA ASN A 28 -6.88 -10.78 0.15
C ASN A 28 -7.37 -12.19 -0.19
N TYR A 29 -8.08 -12.33 -1.30
CA TYR A 29 -8.51 -13.63 -1.82
C TYR A 29 -8.77 -13.57 -3.33
N LYS A 30 -8.79 -14.74 -3.96
CA LYS A 30 -9.15 -14.88 -5.38
C LYS A 30 -10.67 -14.98 -5.51
N ARG A 31 -11.31 -13.99 -6.15
CA ARG A 31 -12.76 -13.92 -6.29
C ARG A 31 -13.24 -14.91 -7.33
N LYS A 32 -14.18 -15.79 -6.96
CA LYS A 32 -14.67 -16.87 -7.84
C LYS A 32 -15.39 -16.39 -9.10
N ARG A 33 -16.03 -15.22 -9.05
CA ARG A 33 -16.87 -14.71 -10.15
C ARG A 33 -16.06 -14.38 -11.41
N ASP A 34 -14.88 -13.82 -11.24
CA ASP A 34 -14.05 -13.26 -12.32
C ASP A 34 -12.56 -13.59 -12.17
N ASP A 35 -12.22 -14.48 -11.24
CA ASP A 35 -10.86 -14.98 -10.97
C ASP A 35 -9.84 -13.90 -10.57
N ARG A 36 -10.30 -12.69 -10.22
CA ARG A 36 -9.44 -11.56 -9.84
C ARG A 36 -8.96 -11.65 -8.39
N ASN A 37 -7.74 -11.18 -8.13
CA ASN A 37 -7.22 -11.01 -6.78
C ASN A 37 -7.82 -9.74 -6.15
N VAL A 38 -8.64 -9.94 -5.11
CA VAL A 38 -9.32 -8.86 -4.39
C VAL A 38 -8.61 -8.60 -3.07
N PHE A 39 -8.37 -7.33 -2.75
CA PHE A 39 -7.68 -6.86 -1.56
C PHE A 39 -8.60 -5.97 -0.74
N TYR A 40 -8.81 -6.35 0.52
CA TYR A 40 -9.56 -5.58 1.49
C TYR A 40 -8.60 -4.80 2.36
N TRP A 41 -8.86 -3.50 2.45
CA TRP A 41 -8.04 -2.60 3.22
C TRP A 41 -8.86 -1.90 4.30
N THR A 42 -8.20 -1.56 5.39
CA THR A 42 -8.76 -0.79 6.50
C THR A 42 -7.89 0.43 6.74
N CYS A 43 -8.48 1.57 7.08
CA CYS A 43 -7.71 2.77 7.36
C CYS A 43 -6.69 2.52 8.47
N SER A 44 -5.47 3.03 8.30
CA SER A 44 -4.36 2.81 9.23
C SER A 44 -4.61 3.41 10.62
N THR A 45 -5.44 4.44 10.72
CA THR A 45 -5.86 5.06 11.99
C THR A 45 -6.96 4.27 12.70
N LYS A 46 -7.46 3.20 12.07
CA LYS A 46 -8.55 2.34 12.57
C LYS A 46 -9.87 3.10 12.80
N CYS A 47 -10.13 4.13 12.03
CA CYS A 47 -11.36 4.93 12.09
C CYS A 47 -12.63 4.24 11.57
N GLY A 48 -12.53 2.99 11.10
CA GLY A 48 -13.64 2.23 10.55
C GLY A 48 -13.75 2.27 9.02
N ALA A 49 -13.11 3.24 8.36
CA ALA A 49 -13.04 3.32 6.90
C ALA A 49 -12.37 2.08 6.29
N LYS A 50 -12.95 1.60 5.19
CA LYS A 50 -12.54 0.39 4.46
C LYS A 50 -12.59 0.69 2.97
N ILE A 51 -11.76 0.01 2.19
CA ILE A 51 -11.84 0.01 0.73
C ILE A 51 -11.52 -1.37 0.19
N CYS A 52 -11.94 -1.62 -1.04
CA CYS A 52 -11.68 -2.84 -1.77
C CYS A 52 -10.99 -2.49 -3.09
N THR A 53 -9.88 -3.16 -3.39
CA THR A 53 -9.22 -3.02 -4.68
C THR A 53 -9.04 -4.36 -5.37
N VAL A 54 -8.95 -4.33 -6.70
CA VAL A 54 -8.52 -5.45 -7.54
C VAL A 54 -7.13 -5.16 -8.08
N GLU A 55 -6.29 -6.19 -8.16
CA GLU A 55 -4.98 -6.09 -8.80
C GLU A 55 -5.15 -6.26 -10.32
N THR A 56 -4.57 -5.35 -11.09
CA THR A 56 -4.58 -5.38 -12.56
C THR A 56 -3.54 -6.36 -13.09
N SER A 57 -3.58 -6.65 -14.39
CA SER A 57 -2.56 -7.47 -15.05
C SER A 57 -1.14 -6.91 -14.92
N ASN A 58 -1.01 -5.60 -14.67
CA ASN A 58 0.26 -4.91 -14.53
C ASN A 58 0.74 -4.87 -13.06
N GLY A 59 0.00 -5.49 -12.14
CA GLY A 59 0.32 -5.48 -10.71
C GLY A 59 -0.03 -4.17 -10.00
N GLU A 60 -0.82 -3.30 -10.65
CA GLU A 60 -1.36 -2.08 -10.06
C GLU A 60 -2.68 -2.37 -9.34
N HIS A 61 -3.15 -1.43 -8.51
CA HIS A 61 -4.43 -1.58 -7.81
C HIS A 61 -5.45 -0.56 -8.31
N GLU A 62 -6.66 -1.03 -8.57
CA GLU A 62 -7.81 -0.21 -8.93
C GLU A 62 -8.95 -0.45 -7.93
N ILE A 63 -9.81 0.55 -7.70
CA ILE A 63 -10.98 0.37 -6.83
C ILE A 63 -11.91 -0.67 -7.46
N ASP A 64 -12.33 -1.64 -6.64
CA ASP A 64 -13.24 -2.68 -7.07
C ASP A 64 -14.63 -2.07 -7.34
N GLU A 65 -15.10 -2.11 -8.58
CA GLU A 65 -16.40 -1.55 -9.00
C GLU A 65 -17.60 -2.18 -8.26
N PHE A 66 -17.41 -3.38 -7.70
CA PHE A 66 -18.40 -4.09 -6.90
C PHE A 66 -18.32 -3.79 -5.40
N SER A 67 -17.39 -2.91 -5.00
CA SER A 67 -17.22 -2.48 -3.62
C SER A 67 -18.42 -1.64 -3.18
N THR A 68 -18.96 -1.94 -2.00
CA THR A 68 -19.95 -1.09 -1.34
C THR A 68 -19.30 -0.07 -0.40
N PHE A 69 -17.98 -0.06 -0.29
CA PHE A 69 -17.26 0.87 0.57
C PHE A 69 -17.01 2.20 -0.14
N SER A 70 -17.12 3.30 0.61
CA SER A 70 -16.78 4.65 0.15
C SER A 70 -15.36 5.01 0.56
N GLU A 71 -14.62 5.64 -0.35
CA GLU A 71 -13.22 6.05 -0.17
C GLU A 71 -13.03 7.17 0.86
N ASP A 72 -14.06 8.01 1.07
CA ASP A 72 -13.93 9.28 1.79
C ASP A 72 -14.66 9.30 3.15
N GLN A 73 -15.20 8.15 3.60
CA GLN A 73 -15.90 8.04 4.89
C GLN A 73 -14.93 7.83 6.05
N HIS A 74 -14.17 8.88 6.39
CA HIS A 74 -13.25 8.90 7.52
C HIS A 74 -13.79 9.74 8.67
N SER A 75 -13.55 9.29 9.91
CA SER A 75 -13.82 10.09 11.13
C SER A 75 -12.63 10.97 11.53
N HIS A 76 -11.70 11.23 10.60
CA HIS A 76 -10.53 12.08 10.79
C HIS A 76 -10.18 12.77 9.48
N ALA A 77 -9.47 13.88 9.57
CA ALA A 77 -8.94 14.57 8.39
C ALA A 77 -7.83 13.75 7.71
N ALA A 78 -7.61 14.04 6.43
CA ALA A 78 -6.45 13.54 5.70
C ALA A 78 -5.14 14.09 6.30
N ASP A 79 -4.07 13.31 6.22
CA ASP A 79 -2.74 13.69 6.70
C ASP A 79 -1.70 13.48 5.57
N PRO A 80 -1.61 14.43 4.62
CA PRO A 80 -0.66 14.34 3.51
C PRO A 80 0.80 14.30 3.99
N ILE A 81 1.11 14.94 5.11
CA ILE A 81 2.48 15.01 5.64
C ILE A 81 2.91 13.62 6.12
N ALA A 82 2.04 12.90 6.83
CA ALA A 82 2.32 11.54 7.28
C ALA A 82 2.54 10.57 6.09
N ILE A 83 1.82 10.77 4.98
CA ILE A 83 1.99 9.98 3.75
C ILE A 83 3.37 10.20 3.15
N GLU A 84 3.76 11.45 2.93
CA GLU A 84 5.05 11.78 2.34
C GLU A 84 6.22 11.36 3.23
N ALA A 85 6.11 11.58 4.55
CA ALA A 85 7.09 11.09 5.51
C ALA A 85 7.26 9.56 5.44
N LYS A 86 6.17 8.82 5.23
CA LYS A 86 6.21 7.35 5.07
C LYS A 86 6.90 6.95 3.77
N LYS A 87 6.64 7.62 2.66
CA LYS A 87 7.30 7.37 1.37
C LYS A 87 8.81 7.60 1.47
N ILE A 88 9.21 8.73 2.04
CA ILE A 88 10.63 9.07 2.27
C ILE A 88 11.29 8.00 3.13
N LYS A 89 10.64 7.61 4.24
CA LYS A 89 11.15 6.56 5.14
C LYS A 89 11.37 5.24 4.42
N GLU A 90 10.41 4.76 3.64
CA GLU A 90 10.56 3.49 2.93
C GLU A 90 11.59 3.60 1.79
N ASN A 91 11.70 4.74 1.12
CA ASN A 91 12.76 4.98 0.12
C ASN A 91 14.17 4.89 0.75
N ILE A 92 14.41 5.57 1.88
CA ILE A 92 15.68 5.51 2.62
C ILE A 92 16.02 4.06 2.99
N LYS A 93 15.03 3.29 3.47
CA LYS A 93 15.23 1.89 3.83
C LYS A 93 15.58 1.02 2.62
N GLN A 94 14.95 1.25 1.46
CA GLN A 94 15.26 0.51 0.23
C GLN A 94 16.70 0.80 -0.22
N GLN A 95 17.11 2.08 -0.24
CA GLN A 95 18.48 2.47 -0.58
C GLN A 95 19.52 1.87 0.39
N ALA A 96 19.19 1.80 1.69
CA ALA A 96 20.06 1.18 2.68
C ALA A 96 20.21 -0.34 2.45
N LEU A 97 19.18 -1.04 1.98
CA LEU A 97 19.28 -2.44 1.63
C LEU A 97 20.15 -2.67 0.39
N THR A 98 19.94 -1.90 -0.67
CA THR A 98 20.73 -2.03 -1.91
C THR A 98 22.21 -1.74 -1.68
N SER A 99 22.53 -0.68 -0.93
CA SER A 99 23.92 -0.30 -0.62
C SER A 99 24.68 -1.30 0.27
N ASN A 100 23.98 -2.11 1.07
CA ASN A 100 24.58 -3.17 1.87
C ASN A 100 24.84 -4.45 1.07
N VAL A 101 24.09 -4.69 -0.01
CA VAL A 101 24.30 -5.84 -0.91
C VAL A 101 25.49 -5.61 -1.85
N GLU A 102 25.82 -4.35 -2.16
CA GLU A 102 26.89 -3.97 -3.11
C GLU A 102 28.29 -3.80 -2.50
N LYS A 103 28.50 -4.03 -1.21
CA LYS A 103 29.86 -4.06 -0.66
C LYS A 103 30.42 -5.48 -0.76
N PRO A 104 31.28 -5.81 -1.76
CA PRO A 104 32.09 -7.00 -1.64
C PRO A 104 32.92 -6.85 -0.37
N ILE A 105 32.89 -7.89 0.47
CA ILE A 105 33.85 -8.00 1.56
C ILE A 105 35.19 -8.21 0.88
N HIS A 106 35.92 -7.13 0.59
CA HIS A 106 37.34 -7.22 0.34
C HIS A 106 38.01 -7.61 1.67
N GLY A 107 37.97 -8.92 1.94
CA GLY A 107 38.81 -9.54 2.94
C GLY A 107 40.25 -9.38 2.47
N LEU A 108 40.98 -8.52 3.16
CA LEU A 108 42.44 -8.56 3.23
C LEU A 108 42.84 -9.91 3.84
N PHE A 109 43.24 -10.87 3.01
CA PHE A 109 44.24 -11.91 3.32
C PHE A 109 44.91 -12.34 2.02
#